data_AF-A0A2A9F3H7-F1
#
_entry.id   AF-A0A2A9F3H7-F1
#
_cell.length_a   1.000
_cell.length_b   1.000
_cell.length_c   1.000
_cell.angle_alpha   90.00
_cell.angle_beta   90.00
_cell.angle_gamma   90.00
#
_symmetry.space_group_name_H-M   'P 1'
#
loop_
_entity.id
_entity.type
_entity.pdbx_description
1 polymer ?
#
loop_
_entity_poly.entity_id
_entity_poly.type
_entity_poly.pdbx_seq_one_letter_code
_entity_poly.pdbx_strand_id
1 'polypeptide(L)'
;MKTTKIDPQLLEKATSIFAELGLPIEQAINVFLAKSVQAKGFPFSVALDIEEQDSSNSQTQRKISNAEITESIQELVEHALPQSEIENLTQLTYCRNTFGLSFPVLKLAKSPRPEDIRSAAKDAKDRNRYSTTKVAQRDEKTYVICTQWTDRHRNAFCRWQAIFS
;
A
#
# COMPACT_ATOMS: atom_id res chain seq x y z
N MET A 1 22.24 -35.87 9.02
CA MET A 1 21.31 -34.73 9.19
C MET A 1 21.75 -33.95 10.41
N LYS A 2 22.07 -32.65 10.28
CA LYS A 2 22.41 -31.82 11.45
C LYS A 2 21.11 -31.64 12.25
N THR A 3 21.13 -31.99 13.54
CA THR A 3 20.05 -31.66 14.47
C THR A 3 20.10 -30.15 14.71
N THR A 4 19.33 -29.40 13.95
CA THR A 4 19.02 -27.99 14.25
C THR A 4 18.14 -27.99 15.50
N LYS A 5 18.73 -27.62 16.64
CA LYS A 5 17.98 -27.42 17.88
C LYS A 5 17.23 -26.09 17.77
N ILE A 6 15.96 -26.10 18.17
CA ILE A 6 15.22 -24.86 18.41
C ILE A 6 15.96 -24.10 19.51
N ASP A 7 16.09 -22.78 19.34
CA ASP A 7 16.63 -21.91 20.38
C ASP A 7 15.78 -22.06 21.68
N PRO A 8 16.39 -22.47 22.81
CA PRO A 8 15.67 -22.65 24.07
C PRO A 8 14.92 -21.40 24.53
N GLN A 9 15.49 -20.20 24.33
CA GLN A 9 14.85 -18.96 24.75
C GLN A 9 13.61 -18.64 23.90
N LEU A 10 13.68 -18.93 22.60
CA LEU A 10 12.54 -18.78 21.70
C LEU A 10 11.42 -19.74 22.08
N LEU A 11 11.77 -21.00 22.41
CA LEU A 11 10.80 -22.01 22.79
C LEU A 11 10.06 -21.64 24.08
N GLU A 12 10.79 -21.14 25.08
CA GLU A 12 10.19 -20.69 26.35
C GLU A 12 9.19 -19.55 26.13
N LYS A 13 9.59 -18.51 25.38
CA LYS A 13 8.72 -17.37 25.06
C LYS A 13 7.48 -17.80 24.28
N ALA A 14 7.64 -18.62 23.25
CA ALA A 14 6.53 -19.12 22.46
C ALA A 14 5.56 -19.94 23.31
N THR A 15 6.09 -20.78 24.21
CA THR A 15 5.27 -21.60 25.12
C THR A 15 4.41 -20.74 26.03
N SER A 16 4.95 -19.65 26.59
CA SER A 16 4.17 -18.71 27.40
C SER A 16 3.00 -18.10 26.63
N ILE A 17 3.27 -17.61 25.41
CA ILE A 17 2.25 -16.98 24.55
C ILE A 17 1.12 -17.95 24.22
N PHE A 18 1.45 -19.18 23.80
CA PHE A 18 0.43 -20.16 23.45
C PHE A 18 -0.33 -20.67 24.67
N ALA A 19 0.33 -20.78 25.83
CA ALA A 19 -0.33 -21.14 27.09
C ALA A 19 -1.38 -20.10 27.51
N GLU A 20 -1.10 -18.80 27.35
CA GLU A 20 -2.09 -17.72 27.57
C GLU A 20 -3.32 -17.86 26.66
N LEU A 21 -3.14 -18.42 25.47
CA LEU A 21 -4.21 -18.72 24.52
C LEU A 21 -4.88 -20.09 24.77
N GLY A 22 -4.48 -20.82 25.82
CA GLY A 22 -5.00 -22.16 26.12
C GLY A 22 -4.53 -23.25 25.15
N LEU A 23 -3.40 -23.02 24.45
CA LEU A 23 -2.86 -23.91 23.44
C LEU A 23 -1.49 -24.46 23.87
N PRO A 24 -1.33 -25.79 23.96
CA PRO A 24 -0.02 -26.39 24.12
C PRO A 24 0.90 -26.09 22.93
N ILE A 25 2.20 -25.97 23.18
CA ILE A 25 3.18 -25.64 22.13
C ILE A 25 3.18 -26.67 21.00
N GLU A 26 2.95 -27.95 21.32
CA GLU A 26 2.86 -29.03 20.34
C GLU A 26 1.66 -28.86 19.41
N GLN A 27 0.52 -28.38 19.93
CA GLN A 27 -0.66 -28.07 19.13
C GLN A 27 -0.38 -26.89 18.20
N ALA A 28 0.28 -25.84 18.69
CA ALA A 28 0.67 -24.70 17.86
C ALA A 28 1.61 -25.09 16.72
N ILE A 29 2.59 -25.97 16.99
CA ILE A 29 3.49 -26.53 15.97
C ILE A 29 2.70 -27.33 14.93
N ASN A 30 1.78 -28.19 15.36
CA ASN A 30 0.96 -28.98 14.44
C ASN A 30 0.08 -28.10 13.55
N VAL A 31 -0.53 -27.05 14.10
CA VAL A 31 -1.30 -26.07 13.34
C VAL A 31 -0.41 -25.37 12.30
N PHE A 32 0.76 -24.90 12.70
CA PHE A 32 1.72 -24.27 11.79
C PHE A 32 2.10 -25.20 10.62
N LEU A 33 2.42 -26.46 10.91
CA LEU A 33 2.77 -27.45 9.89
C LEU A 33 1.60 -27.75 8.95
N ALA A 34 0.40 -27.95 9.50
CA ALA A 34 -0.80 -28.19 8.72
C ALA A 34 -1.11 -27.02 7.77
N LYS A 35 -0.97 -25.78 8.25
CA LYS A 35 -1.13 -24.57 7.43
C LYS A 35 -0.04 -24.43 6.39
N SER A 36 1.20 -24.81 6.70
CA SER A 36 2.31 -24.80 5.75
C SER A 36 2.06 -25.76 4.57
N VAL A 37 1.57 -26.96 4.88
CA VAL A 37 1.18 -27.95 3.85
C VAL A 37 0.03 -27.43 3.00
N GLN A 38 -1.00 -26.85 3.63
CA GLN A 38 -2.15 -26.28 2.94
C GLN A 38 -1.74 -25.16 1.96
N ALA A 39 -0.83 -24.28 2.39
CA ALA A 39 -0.34 -23.16 1.61
C ALA A 39 0.76 -23.56 0.59
N LYS A 40 1.26 -24.81 0.64
CA LYS A 40 2.45 -25.25 -0.10
C LYS A 40 3.66 -24.32 0.09
N GLY A 41 3.84 -23.82 1.30
CA GLY A 41 4.83 -22.79 1.63
C GLY A 41 4.70 -22.35 3.08
N PHE A 42 5.34 -21.23 3.44
CA PHE A 42 5.13 -20.67 4.78
C PHE A 42 3.71 -20.08 4.91
N PRO A 43 3.00 -20.34 6.01
CA PRO A 43 1.62 -19.90 6.22
C PRO A 43 1.52 -18.43 6.65
N PHE A 44 2.63 -17.71 6.61
CA PHE A 44 2.77 -16.28 6.81
C PHE A 44 3.89 -15.75 5.90
N SER A 45 3.92 -14.44 5.66
CA SER A 45 5.00 -13.82 4.89
C SER A 45 6.32 -13.96 5.64
N VAL A 46 7.36 -14.49 4.98
CA VAL A 46 8.73 -14.63 5.53
C VAL A 46 9.70 -13.69 4.82
N ALA A 47 9.17 -12.67 4.12
CA ALA A 47 10.01 -11.52 3.82
C ALA A 47 10.56 -10.99 5.15
N LEU A 48 11.86 -10.69 5.21
CA LEU A 48 12.40 -9.89 6.31
C LEU A 48 11.72 -8.52 6.21
N ASP A 49 10.60 -8.38 6.89
CA ASP A 49 10.06 -7.07 7.20
C ASP A 49 11.16 -6.38 7.99
N ILE A 50 11.70 -5.30 7.44
CA ILE A 50 12.40 -4.30 8.23
C ILE A 50 11.39 -3.93 9.33
N GLU A 51 11.70 -4.39 10.53
CA GLU A 51 10.76 -4.65 11.62
C GLU A 51 9.73 -3.54 11.84
N GLU A 52 8.44 -3.86 11.69
CA GLU A 52 7.38 -3.18 12.46
C GLU A 52 7.40 -3.78 13.88
N GLN A 53 8.33 -3.30 14.72
CA GLN A 53 8.20 -3.36 16.17
C GLN A 53 7.59 -2.04 16.63
N ASP A 54 6.33 -2.14 17.07
CA ASP A 54 5.62 -1.04 17.71
C ASP A 54 6.35 -0.59 18.99
N SER A 55 6.28 0.72 19.22
CA SER A 55 6.64 1.44 20.45
C SER A 55 8.10 1.90 20.59
N SER A 56 8.26 3.23 20.45
CA SER A 56 9.38 4.03 20.99
C SER A 56 10.65 4.12 20.14
N ASN A 57 10.54 4.41 18.84
CA ASN A 57 11.60 5.19 18.22
C ASN A 57 11.05 6.18 17.20
N SER A 58 10.93 7.43 17.66
CA SER A 58 10.77 8.63 16.85
C SER A 58 11.99 8.85 15.97
N GLN A 59 12.28 7.94 15.04
CA GLN A 59 13.04 8.27 13.86
C GLN A 59 12.05 8.80 12.85
N THR A 60 12.05 10.12 12.74
CA THR A 60 11.35 10.99 11.81
C THR A 60 11.35 10.46 10.37
N GLN A 61 10.56 9.42 10.07
CA GLN A 61 10.14 9.16 8.70
C GLN A 61 9.37 10.40 8.29
N ARG A 62 9.97 11.20 7.40
CA ARG A 62 9.32 12.39 6.85
C ARG A 62 7.93 11.96 6.36
N LYS A 63 6.88 12.45 7.02
CA LYS A 63 5.51 12.25 6.56
C LYS A 63 5.39 12.96 5.22
N ILE A 64 5.44 12.18 4.13
CA ILE A 64 5.23 12.70 2.78
C ILE A 64 3.91 13.46 2.74
N SER A 65 3.93 14.72 2.29
CA SER A 65 2.76 15.58 2.20
C SER A 65 1.87 15.21 1.02
N ASN A 66 0.63 15.72 0.99
CA ASN A 66 -0.25 15.49 -0.16
C ASN A 66 0.28 16.18 -1.43
N ALA A 67 1.03 17.28 -1.28
CA ALA A 67 1.68 17.95 -2.39
C ALA A 67 2.77 17.05 -3.00
N GLU A 68 3.64 16.49 -2.16
CA GLU A 68 4.69 15.56 -2.59
C GLU A 68 4.12 14.28 -3.22
N ILE A 69 3.04 13.72 -2.67
CA ILE A 69 2.34 12.59 -3.28
C ILE A 69 1.80 12.98 -4.67
N THR A 70 1.17 14.16 -4.78
CA THR A 70 0.61 14.63 -6.06
C THR A 70 1.70 14.83 -7.11
N GLU A 71 2.83 15.41 -6.72
CA GLU A 71 4.01 15.59 -7.58
C GLU A 71 4.60 14.26 -8.00
N SER A 72 4.80 13.34 -7.06
CA SER A 72 5.33 12.01 -7.33
C SER A 72 4.44 11.24 -8.31
N ILE A 73 3.11 11.27 -8.12
CA ILE A 73 2.18 10.61 -9.05
C ILE A 73 2.26 11.25 -10.43
N GLN A 74 2.35 12.58 -10.50
CA GLN A 74 2.48 13.28 -11.78
C GLN A 74 3.73 12.81 -12.54
N GLU A 75 4.90 12.87 -11.91
CA GLU A 75 6.17 12.45 -12.52
C GLU A 75 6.14 10.98 -12.94
N LEU A 76 5.63 10.10 -12.08
CA LEU A 76 5.52 8.68 -12.37
C LEU A 76 4.61 8.41 -13.58
N VAL A 77 3.43 9.04 -13.65
CA VAL A 77 2.51 8.86 -14.78
C VAL A 77 3.10 9.39 -16.08
N GLU A 78 3.80 10.53 -16.01
CA GLU A 78 4.37 11.17 -17.19
C GLU A 78 5.61 10.45 -17.73
N HIS A 79 6.36 9.72 -16.88
CA HIS A 79 7.69 9.24 -17.24
C HIS A 79 7.98 7.76 -16.97
N ALA A 80 7.42 7.14 -15.92
CA ALA A 80 7.89 5.85 -15.42
C ALA A 80 6.85 4.71 -15.50
N LEU A 81 5.57 5.01 -15.29
CA LEU A 81 4.55 3.98 -15.18
C LEU A 81 4.25 3.31 -16.52
N PRO A 82 4.11 1.99 -16.56
CA PRO A 82 3.55 1.30 -17.71
C PRO A 82 2.06 1.65 -17.87
N GLN A 83 1.56 1.59 -19.10
CA GLN A 83 0.17 1.95 -19.44
C GLN A 83 -0.86 1.15 -18.62
N SER A 84 -0.59 -0.13 -18.37
CA SER A 84 -1.44 -0.98 -17.53
C SER A 84 -1.57 -0.46 -16.09
N GLU A 85 -0.51 0.15 -15.55
CA GLU A 85 -0.54 0.70 -14.20
C GLU A 85 -1.29 2.04 -14.16
N ILE A 86 -1.14 2.87 -15.20
CA ILE A 86 -1.96 4.07 -15.35
C ILE A 86 -3.45 3.70 -15.40
N GLU A 87 -3.80 2.63 -16.14
CA GLU A 87 -5.17 2.11 -16.18
C GLU A 87 -5.64 1.62 -14.82
N ASN A 88 -4.82 0.86 -14.09
CA ASN A 88 -5.10 0.43 -12.72
C ASN A 88 -5.41 1.60 -11.79
N LEU A 89 -4.66 2.71 -11.88
CA LEU A 89 -4.87 3.91 -11.07
C LEU A 89 -6.20 4.63 -11.35
N THR A 90 -6.87 4.32 -12.47
CA THR A 90 -8.24 4.80 -12.76
C THR A 90 -9.34 3.91 -12.18
N GLN A 91 -8.99 2.71 -11.72
CA GLN A 91 -9.94 1.72 -11.21
C GLN A 91 -10.10 1.83 -9.69
N LEU A 92 -11.34 2.05 -9.24
CA LEU A 92 -11.66 2.16 -7.81
C LEU A 92 -11.24 0.91 -7.03
N THR A 93 -11.47 -0.29 -7.58
CA THR A 93 -11.17 -1.55 -6.90
C THR A 93 -9.68 -1.70 -6.66
N TYR A 94 -8.85 -1.37 -7.65
CA TYR A 94 -7.40 -1.36 -7.52
C TYR A 94 -6.96 -0.34 -6.47
N CYS A 95 -7.38 0.92 -6.57
CA CYS A 95 -6.97 1.96 -5.63
C CYS A 95 -7.41 1.67 -4.18
N ARG A 96 -8.56 1.03 -4.01
CA ARG A 96 -9.03 0.59 -2.69
C ARG A 96 -8.15 -0.51 -2.11
N ASN A 97 -7.77 -1.50 -2.91
CA ASN A 97 -6.96 -2.63 -2.46
C ASN A 97 -5.49 -2.24 -2.25
N THR A 98 -4.96 -1.38 -3.10
CA THR A 98 -3.54 -0.98 -3.08
C THR A 98 -3.28 0.15 -2.06
N PHE A 99 -4.17 1.15 -1.97
CA PHE A 99 -3.93 2.35 -1.14
C PHE A 99 -4.95 2.54 0.00
N GLY A 100 -6.03 1.76 0.05
CA GLY A 100 -7.14 2.00 0.97
C GLY A 100 -8.01 3.21 0.56
N LEU A 101 -7.89 3.71 -0.67
CA LEU A 101 -8.65 4.85 -1.15
C LEU A 101 -10.04 4.42 -1.65
N SER A 102 -11.07 5.17 -1.24
CA SER A 102 -12.44 4.97 -1.75
C SER A 102 -12.70 5.68 -3.08
N PHE A 103 -11.64 6.09 -3.77
CA PHE A 103 -11.68 6.81 -5.03
C PHE A 103 -10.47 6.41 -5.88
N PRO A 104 -10.61 6.42 -7.22
CA PRO A 104 -9.46 6.31 -8.12
C PRO A 104 -8.39 7.36 -7.80
N VAL A 105 -7.12 6.98 -7.97
CA VAL A 105 -6.00 7.92 -7.86
C VAL A 105 -5.97 8.86 -9.06
N LEU A 106 -6.27 8.34 -10.24
CA LEU A 106 -6.38 9.10 -11.48
C LEU A 106 -7.82 9.09 -11.97
N LYS A 107 -8.23 10.20 -12.57
CA LYS A 107 -9.48 10.29 -13.32
C LYS A 107 -9.24 11.03 -14.64
N LEU A 108 -9.75 10.47 -15.72
CA LEU A 108 -9.58 11.05 -17.05
C LEU A 108 -10.36 12.36 -17.17
N ALA A 109 -9.69 13.42 -17.63
CA ALA A 109 -10.33 14.66 -18.04
C ALA A 109 -10.68 14.59 -19.53
N LYS A 110 -11.77 15.27 -19.91
CA LYS A 110 -12.22 15.31 -21.31
C LYS A 110 -11.19 15.97 -22.23
N SER A 111 -10.51 16.99 -21.74
CA SER A 111 -9.45 17.71 -22.43
C SER A 111 -8.53 18.40 -21.42
N PRO A 112 -7.37 18.95 -21.83
CA PRO A 112 -6.49 19.72 -20.94
C PRO A 112 -7.02 21.11 -20.62
N ARG A 113 -8.21 21.49 -21.10
CA ARG A 113 -8.78 22.82 -20.85
C ARG A 113 -9.15 22.99 -19.37
N PRO A 114 -8.99 24.19 -18.78
CA PRO A 114 -9.26 24.43 -17.37
C PRO A 114 -10.68 24.08 -16.92
N GLU A 115 -11.69 24.29 -17.76
CA GLU A 115 -13.08 23.94 -17.49
C GLU A 115 -13.30 22.42 -17.37
N ASP A 116 -12.66 21.64 -18.24
CA ASP A 116 -12.74 20.18 -18.24
C ASP A 116 -11.97 19.60 -17.05
N ILE A 117 -10.82 20.19 -16.70
CA ILE A 117 -10.06 19.83 -15.50
C ILE A 117 -10.89 20.09 -14.24
N ARG A 118 -11.49 21.28 -14.11
CA ARG A 118 -12.34 21.64 -12.95
C ARG A 118 -13.56 20.72 -12.84
N SER A 119 -14.17 20.35 -13.97
CA SER A 119 -15.29 19.42 -14.01
C SER A 119 -14.86 18.01 -13.59
N ALA A 120 -13.75 17.51 -14.13
CA ALA A 120 -13.21 16.20 -13.79
C ALA A 120 -12.77 16.10 -12.32
N ALA A 121 -12.30 17.19 -11.72
CA ALA A 121 -11.78 17.23 -10.36
C ALA A 121 -12.83 17.02 -9.25
N LYS A 122 -14.12 17.05 -9.61
CA LYS A 122 -15.22 16.85 -8.66
C LYS A 122 -15.63 15.38 -8.54
N ASP A 123 -16.11 15.02 -7.36
CA ASP A 123 -16.78 13.74 -7.09
C ASP A 123 -18.28 13.80 -7.42
N ALA A 124 -19.00 12.68 -7.25
CA ALA A 124 -20.44 12.61 -7.50
C ALA A 124 -21.30 13.51 -6.58
N LYS A 125 -20.70 14.07 -5.52
CA LYS A 125 -21.34 15.02 -4.59
C LYS A 125 -20.88 16.47 -4.85
N ASP A 126 -20.31 16.74 -6.02
CA ASP A 126 -19.79 18.04 -6.44
C ASP A 126 -18.63 18.59 -5.58
N ARG A 127 -17.93 17.72 -4.83
CA ARG A 127 -16.80 18.13 -3.99
C ARG A 127 -15.48 17.95 -4.72
N ASN A 128 -14.57 18.91 -4.57
CA ASN A 128 -13.21 18.81 -5.08
C ASN A 128 -12.45 17.68 -4.39
N ARG A 129 -12.02 16.71 -5.17
CA ARG A 129 -11.30 15.52 -4.70
C ARG A 129 -9.97 15.31 -5.41
N TYR A 130 -9.87 15.85 -6.61
CA TYR A 130 -8.65 15.83 -7.41
C TYR A 130 -8.12 17.25 -7.56
N SER A 131 -6.86 17.36 -7.94
CA SER A 131 -6.21 18.64 -8.17
C SER A 131 -6.79 19.32 -9.41
N THR A 132 -7.02 20.63 -9.29
CA THR A 132 -7.45 21.49 -10.40
C THR A 132 -6.29 22.19 -11.09
N THR A 133 -5.08 22.10 -10.52
CA THR A 133 -3.89 22.81 -10.98
C THR A 133 -2.75 21.88 -11.40
N LYS A 134 -2.65 20.71 -10.77
CA LYS A 134 -1.68 19.66 -11.12
C LYS A 134 -2.40 18.49 -11.78
N VAL A 135 -2.06 18.25 -13.03
CA VAL A 135 -2.61 17.16 -13.84
C VAL A 135 -1.45 16.41 -14.49
N ALA A 136 -1.61 15.13 -14.73
CA ALA A 136 -0.64 14.33 -15.46
C ALA A 136 -1.05 14.20 -16.93
N GLN A 137 -0.08 14.23 -17.84
CA GLN A 137 -0.31 14.02 -19.27
C GLN A 137 0.47 12.84 -19.82
N ARG A 138 -0.22 11.91 -20.48
CA ARG A 138 0.40 10.73 -21.12
C ARG A 138 -0.43 10.32 -22.33
N ASP A 139 0.21 10.07 -23.46
CA ASP A 139 -0.43 9.59 -24.70
C ASP A 139 -1.69 10.41 -25.08
N GLU A 140 -1.54 11.74 -25.13
CA GLU A 140 -2.61 12.71 -25.44
C GLU A 140 -3.79 12.74 -24.45
N LYS A 141 -3.73 11.96 -23.37
CA LYS A 141 -4.72 11.94 -22.30
C LYS A 141 -4.28 12.82 -21.14
N THR A 142 -5.24 13.51 -20.55
CA THR A 142 -5.05 14.32 -19.34
C THR A 142 -5.74 13.66 -18.16
N TYR A 143 -5.03 13.50 -17.05
CA TYR A 143 -5.52 12.87 -15.83
C TYR A 143 -5.48 13.85 -14.67
N VAL A 144 -6.61 13.99 -13.96
CA VAL A 144 -6.63 14.70 -12.67
C VAL A 144 -6.20 13.75 -11.56
N ILE A 145 -5.41 14.26 -10.61
CA ILE A 145 -4.74 13.48 -9.57
C ILE A 145 -5.44 13.67 -8.23
N CYS A 146 -5.77 12.57 -7.54
CA CYS A 146 -6.43 12.61 -6.23
C CYS A 146 -5.52 13.30 -5.19
N THR A 147 -6.08 14.28 -4.46
CA THR A 147 -5.33 15.08 -3.47
C THR A 147 -5.63 14.68 -2.03
N GLN A 148 -6.61 13.80 -1.80
CA GLN A 148 -7.08 13.43 -0.46
C GLN A 148 -6.37 12.19 0.08
N TRP A 149 -5.09 12.36 0.42
CA TRP A 149 -4.30 11.36 1.13
C TRP A 149 -4.29 11.69 2.63
N THR A 150 -4.65 10.72 3.47
CA THR A 150 -4.56 10.83 4.93
C THR A 150 -3.46 9.91 5.43
N ASP A 151 -3.06 10.04 6.69
CA ASP A 151 -1.92 9.32 7.26
C ASP A 151 -1.99 7.79 7.05
N ARG A 152 -3.20 7.20 7.11
CA ARG A 152 -3.40 5.76 6.88
C ARG A 152 -3.07 5.30 5.44
N HIS A 153 -3.07 6.20 4.46
CA HIS A 153 -2.78 5.86 3.06
C HIS A 153 -1.29 6.05 2.72
N ARG A 154 -0.55 6.86 3.50
CA ARG A 154 0.81 7.30 3.14
C ARG A 154 1.80 6.14 3.03
N ASN A 155 1.77 5.20 3.98
CA ASN A 155 2.66 4.04 3.95
C ASN A 155 2.39 3.15 2.73
N ALA A 156 1.12 2.98 2.34
CA ALA A 156 0.75 2.22 1.15
C ALA A 156 1.25 2.90 -0.13
N PHE A 157 1.14 4.24 -0.20
CA PHE A 157 1.70 5.02 -1.29
C PHE A 157 3.22 4.85 -1.39
N CYS A 158 3.97 5.02 -0.30
CA CYS A 158 5.43 4.89 -0.32
C CYS A 158 5.88 3.50 -0.77
N ARG A 159 5.21 2.44 -0.32
CA ARG A 159 5.50 1.06 -0.78
C ARG A 159 5.25 0.86 -2.26
N TRP A 160 4.13 1.39 -2.76
CA TRP A 160 3.80 1.33 -4.18
C TRP A 160 4.79 2.14 -5.03
N GLN A 161 5.15 3.35 -4.59
CA GLN A 161 6.12 4.21 -5.27
C GLN A 161 7.49 3.53 -5.41
N ALA A 162 7.95 2.81 -4.38
CA ALA A 162 9.23 2.11 -4.39
C ALA A 162 9.34 1.01 -5.47
N ILE A 163 8.23 0.57 -6.07
CA ILE A 163 8.23 -0.39 -7.19
C ILE A 163 8.67 0.29 -8.50
N PHE A 164 8.48 1.60 -8.61
CA PHE A 164 8.64 2.37 -9.85
C PHE A 164 9.69 3.50 -9.74
N SER A 165 10.31 3.67 -8.57
CA SER A 165 11.43 4.59 -8.33
C SER A 165 12.77 4.00 -8.72
#